data_AF-B3SDS3-F1
#
_entry.id   AF-B3SDS3-F1
#
_cell.length_a   1.000
_cell.length_b   1.000
_cell.length_c   1.000
_cell.angle_alpha   90.00
_cell.angle_beta   90.00
_cell.angle_gamma   90.00
#
_symmetry.space_group_name_H-M   'P 1'
#
loop_
_entity.id
_entity.type
_entity.pdbx_description
1 polymer ?
#
loop_
_entity_poly.entity_id
_entity_poly.type
_entity_poly.pdbx_seq_one_letter_code
_entity_poly.pdbx_strand_id
1 'polypeptide(L)' 'VEHLTTLSLELHIGTRKDLSPDPEFDSVLGIFYHVHRDIPDGDALRKEITGMILV' A
#
# COMPACT_ATOMS: atom_id res chain seq x y z
N VAL A 1 -15.07 -11.57 19.59
CA VAL A 1 -15.19 -11.53 18.12
C VAL A 1 -13.80 -11.23 17.59
N GLU A 2 -13.36 -11.94 16.56
CA GLU A 2 -12.07 -11.67 15.92
C GLU A 2 -12.29 -10.75 14.71
N HIS A 3 -11.34 -9.84 14.47
CA HIS A 3 -11.41 -8.84 13.41
C HIS A 3 -10.13 -8.90 12.59
N LEU A 4 -10.24 -8.76 11.27
CA LEU A 4 -9.09 -8.78 10.35
C LEU A 4 -8.68 -7.36 9.98
N THR A 5 -7.37 -7.10 10.00
CA THR A 5 -6.80 -5.89 9.39
C THR A 5 -6.01 -6.27 8.16
N THR A 6 -6.37 -5.72 7.01
CA THR A 6 -5.74 -5.96 5.72
C THR A 6 -4.91 -4.74 5.33
N LEU A 7 -3.67 -4.98 4.89
CA LEU A 7 -2.82 -3.99 4.25
C LEU A 7 -2.63 -4.37 2.78
N SER A 8 -3.09 -3.50 1.88
CA SER A 8 -2.84 -3.59 0.44
C SER A 8 -1.74 -2.60 0.06
N LEU A 9 -0.78 -3.06 -0.74
CA LEU A 9 0.39 -2.29 -1.16
C LEU A 9 0.57 -2.38 -2.68
N GLU A 10 0.90 -1.26 -3.31
CA GLU A 10 1.30 -1.18 -4.71
C GLU A 10 2.61 -0.39 -4.82
N LEU A 11 3.54 -0.89 -5.64
CA LEU A 11 4.85 -0.27 -5.86
C LEU A 11 4.88 0.41 -7.24
N HIS A 12 5.31 1.67 -7.26
CA HIS A 12 5.63 2.37 -8.48
C HIS A 12 7.14 2.36 -8.71
N ILE A 13 7.58 1.68 -9.77
CA ILE A 13 8.99 1.46 -10.10
C ILE A 13 9.39 2.35 -11.28
N GLY A 14 10.54 3.01 -11.17
CA GLY A 14 11.14 3.77 -12.27
C GLY A 14 11.83 2.85 -13.25
N THR A 15 11.16 2.48 -14.34
CA THR A 15 11.69 1.54 -15.34
C THR A 15 12.52 2.20 -16.45
N ARG A 16 13.35 1.42 -17.13
CA ARG A 16 14.24 1.85 -18.23
C ARG A 16 13.55 1.89 -19.61
N LYS A 17 12.24 2.18 -19.64
CA LYS A 17 11.34 2.23 -20.83
C LYS A 17 10.91 0.88 -21.43
N ASP A 18 11.43 -0.24 -20.95
CA ASP A 18 11.01 -1.59 -21.33
C ASP A 18 9.76 -2.08 -20.59
N LEU A 19 9.24 -1.28 -19.65
CA LEU A 19 8.08 -1.57 -18.80
C LEU A 19 8.22 -2.88 -18.00
N SER A 20 9.45 -3.34 -17.78
CA SER A 20 9.76 -4.55 -17.04
C SER A 20 10.67 -4.16 -15.87
N PRO A 21 10.12 -3.93 -14.67
CA PRO A 21 10.91 -3.52 -13.52
C PRO A 21 11.92 -4.60 -13.13
N ASP A 22 13.17 -4.21 -13.00
CA ASP A 22 14.28 -5.07 -12.59
C ASP A 22 14.74 -4.68 -11.16
N PRO A 23 14.50 -5.53 -10.15
CA PRO A 23 14.79 -5.18 -8.76
C PRO A 23 16.28 -4.98 -8.46
N GLU A 24 17.19 -5.41 -9.35
CA GLU A 24 18.62 -5.17 -9.19
C GLU A 24 19.04 -3.77 -9.63
N PHE A 25 18.29 -3.14 -10.54
CA PHE A 25 18.68 -1.87 -11.18
C PHE A 25 17.65 -0.74 -11.04
N ASP A 26 16.37 -1.05 -10.86
CA ASP A 26 15.28 -0.06 -10.87
C ASP A 26 14.82 0.27 -9.45
N SER A 27 14.73 1.57 -9.15
CA SER A 27 14.35 2.06 -7.82
C SER A 27 12.83 2.12 -7.63
N VAL A 28 12.37 1.87 -6.39
CA VAL A 28 11.02 2.22 -5.95
C VAL A 28 10.92 3.75 -5.88
N LEU A 29 10.02 4.34 -6.66
CA LEU A 29 9.75 5.78 -6.67
C LEU A 29 8.58 6.14 -5.76
N GLY A 30 7.65 5.21 -5.56
CA GLY A 30 6.50 5.42 -4.70
C GLY A 30 5.88 4.13 -4.20
N ILE A 31 5.28 4.20 -3.02
CA ILE A 31 4.51 3.13 -2.41
C ILE A 31 3.12 3.65 -2.12
N PHE A 32 2.11 3.04 -2.72
CA PHE A 32 0.71 3.31 -2.41
C PHE A 32 0.22 2.26 -1.43
N TYR A 33 -0.50 2.68 -0.39
CA TYR A 33 -1.00 1.76 0.61
C TYR A 33 -2.44 2.06 1.00
N HIS A 34 -3.16 0.99 1.32
CA HIS A 34 -4.48 1.04 1.90
C HIS A 34 -4.58 0.05 3.06
N VAL A 35 -4.94 0.56 4.23
CA VAL A 35 -5.24 -0.26 5.42
C VAL A 35 -6.75 -0.29 5.61
N HIS A 36 -7.31 -1.48 5.63
CA HIS A 36 -8.73 -1.72 5.91
C HIS A 36 -8.88 -2.57 7.16
N ARG A 37 -9.72 -2.13 8.10
CA ARG A 37 -10.04 -2.84 9.34
C ARG A 37 -11.48 -3.32 9.29
N ASP A 38 -11.68 -4.63 9.36
CA ASP A 38 -13.00 -5.26 9.44
C ASP A 38 -13.53 -5.25 10.88
N ILE A 39 -13.81 -4.03 11.38
CA ILE A 39 -14.32 -3.76 12.72
C ILE A 39 -15.74 -3.18 12.65
N PRO A 40 -16.56 -3.32 13.71
CA PRO A 40 -17.92 -2.78 13.73
C PRO A 40 -17.98 -1.26 13.57
N ASP A 41 -19.12 -0.74 13.13
CA ASP A 41 -19.37 0.70 13.12
C ASP A 41 -19.43 1.25 14.56
N GLY A 42 -18.82 2.42 14.79
CA GLY A 42 -18.76 3.08 16.10
C GLY A 42 -17.57 2.70 16.97
N ASP A 43 -16.66 1.84 16.49
CA ASP A 43 -15.35 1.65 17.11
C ASP A 43 -14.53 2.96 17.09
N ALA A 44 -13.68 3.18 18.10
CA ALA A 44 -12.84 4.36 18.21
C ALA A 44 -11.73 4.41 17.15
N LEU A 45 -11.39 3.26 16.55
CA LEU A 45 -10.39 3.16 15.50
C LEU A 45 -10.97 3.53 14.13
N ARG A 46 -10.15 4.22 13.33
CA ARG A 46 -10.49 4.52 11.94
C ARG A 46 -10.51 3.24 11.10
N LYS A 47 -11.60 2.98 10.39
CA LYS A 47 -11.74 1.77 9.54
C LYS A 47 -10.76 1.72 8.39
N GLU A 48 -10.50 2.87 7.77
CA GLU A 48 -9.69 2.93 6.55
C GLU A 48 -8.63 4.02 6.59
N ILE A 49 -7.43 3.70 6.12
CA ILE A 49 -6.33 4.64 5.94
C ILE A 49 -5.76 4.42 4.53
N THR A 50 -5.75 5.47 3.71
CA THR A 50 -5.14 5.47 2.39
C THR A 50 -4.02 6.51 2.36
N GLY A 51 -2.88 6.15 1.77
CA GLY A 51 -1.78 7.09 1.63
C GLY A 51 -0.78 6.67 0.57
N MET A 52 0.21 7.54 0.37
CA MET A 52 1.38 7.25 -0.45
C MET A 52 2.65 7.67 0.27
N ILE A 53 3.74 6.98 -0.02
CA ILE A 53 5.10 7.36 0.34
C ILE A 53 5.83 7.63 -0.97
N LEU A 54 6.38 8.84 -1.11
CA LEU A 54 7.30 9.20 -2.20
C LEU A 54 8.72 9.03 -1.68
N VAL A 55 9.57 8.39 -2.48
CA VAL A 55 10.97 8.06 -2.14
C VAL A 55 11.92 9.08 -2.77
#